data_AF-A0A960QCU3-F1
#
_entry.id   AF-A0A960QCU3-F1
#
_cell.length_a   1.000
_cell.length_b   1.000
_cell.length_c   1.000
_cell.angle_alpha   90.00
_cell.angle_beta   90.00
_cell.angle_gamma   90.00
#
_symmetry.space_group_name_H-M   'P 1'
#
loop_
_entity.id
_entity.type
_entity.pdbx_description
1 polymer ?
#
loop_
_entity_poly.entity_id
_entity_poly.type
_entity_poly.pdbx_seq_one_letter_code
_entity_poly.pdbx_strand_id
1 'polypeptide(L)'
;SFSDTGARVWETWKEAYEIYLPEGQEPPPWDSPQPMPKGCEGATKMLQRTSKVDDEVDAVLQALPADGTLPATLKDQSGRLLRYEIRLNRPLFEYITDPSRKLYDGEIQAEAERIDYPVGSQLLKAAWRPVGPQEAPFFHTIEACVCDDGPLGQPRSCRQETMGLAGFHLATKTASAPQFIWSTFEQVDNIVSTHGAVSPLNDPLCPAAWCPPNLQTPATMPNQVRRVIQIPSVEPVCSKPEAAVDDVRVLNSDVEGTLADLGSVFRNYQLVGTQWAKPQHRPTPSMGPQTSHPPVVAARTDFYAIPTLLANTTMETFSQETSSCMGCHAMARSLNPHRFVSSDFSFTLNNAHPRPRGALCDDVEASVSCSDTILPPPKRPRNDWERRNWGEILAGFRYATETYELVGERYVRSKLHCQSCHLNGGGNRDAAWWVDMWKVYQYPETTQLQDRINGCFERSMNGRAVCSTKDGPADCEKSPIMRSLIVYIKWLTDSYYHYVPNGTPVRGYPPALVADGDAERGQRVFAQKCAFCHNVQGQGRYQNDSYFRPALWGPDSFNACAGMAS
;
A
#
# COMPACT_ATOMS: atom_id res chain seq x y z
N SER A 1 34.72 -0.78 -11.52
CA SER A 1 35.44 -0.56 -10.22
C SER A 1 34.54 0.19 -9.24
N PHE A 2 34.82 0.23 -7.93
CA PHE A 2 34.16 1.17 -7.01
C PHE A 2 34.54 2.64 -7.32
N SER A 3 35.73 2.87 -7.88
CA SER A 3 36.22 4.16 -8.37
C SER A 3 35.76 4.52 -9.80
N ASP A 4 34.96 3.66 -10.43
CA ASP A 4 34.48 3.84 -11.80
C ASP A 4 33.29 4.78 -11.84
N THR A 5 33.22 5.69 -12.82
CA THR A 5 32.14 6.67 -13.00
C THR A 5 31.05 6.22 -13.99
N GLY A 6 31.15 5.03 -14.60
CA GLY A 6 30.14 4.53 -15.54
C GLY A 6 28.79 4.15 -14.91
N ALA A 7 27.81 3.72 -15.72
CA ALA A 7 26.54 3.21 -15.21
C ALA A 7 26.75 2.00 -14.28
N ARG A 8 26.01 1.93 -13.17
CA ARG A 8 25.97 0.74 -12.30
C ARG A 8 25.12 -0.36 -12.95
N VAL A 9 25.43 -1.63 -12.66
CA VAL A 9 24.76 -2.81 -13.25
C VAL A 9 23.23 -2.78 -13.08
N TRP A 10 22.72 -2.21 -11.99
CA TRP A 10 21.28 -2.13 -11.74
C TRP A 10 20.56 -1.03 -12.54
N GLU A 11 21.30 -0.08 -13.10
CA GLU A 11 20.72 0.98 -13.93
C GLU A 11 20.35 0.48 -15.33
N THR A 12 20.89 -0.67 -15.75
CA THR A 12 20.52 -1.36 -17.00
C THR A 12 19.39 -2.39 -16.80
N TRP A 13 18.87 -2.52 -15.58
CA TRP A 13 17.75 -3.43 -15.29
C TRP A 13 16.42 -2.88 -15.82
N LYS A 14 15.45 -3.76 -16.06
CA LYS A 14 14.14 -3.38 -16.59
C LYS A 14 13.29 -2.69 -15.53
N GLU A 15 12.68 -1.55 -15.87
CA GLU A 15 11.64 -0.95 -15.05
C GLU A 15 10.35 -1.79 -15.11
N ALA A 16 9.51 -1.74 -14.07
CA ALA A 16 8.21 -2.39 -14.09
C ALA A 16 7.37 -1.98 -15.32
N TYR A 17 7.32 -0.70 -15.71
CA TYR A 17 6.56 -0.29 -16.92
C TYR A 17 7.18 -0.76 -18.25
N GLU A 18 8.41 -1.29 -18.25
CA GLU A 18 8.98 -1.96 -19.43
C GLU A 18 8.56 -3.43 -19.53
N ILE A 19 7.96 -3.99 -18.47
CA ILE A 19 7.57 -5.40 -18.34
C ILE A 19 6.05 -5.56 -18.44
N TYR A 20 5.29 -4.72 -17.72
CA TYR A 20 3.83 -4.77 -17.71
C TYR A 20 3.28 -3.72 -18.68
N LEU A 21 2.99 -4.18 -19.89
CA LEU A 21 2.47 -3.32 -20.96
C LEU A 21 0.93 -3.36 -21.00
N PRO A 22 0.28 -2.32 -21.57
CA PRO A 22 -1.17 -2.31 -21.76
C PRO A 22 -1.67 -3.55 -22.52
N GLU A 23 -2.87 -4.03 -22.18
CA GLU A 23 -3.50 -5.21 -22.79
C GLU A 23 -2.65 -6.49 -22.78
N GLY A 24 -1.74 -6.65 -21.81
CA GLY A 24 -0.96 -7.89 -21.63
C GLY A 24 0.04 -8.14 -22.75
N GLN A 25 0.45 -7.09 -23.46
CA GLN A 25 1.43 -7.20 -24.55
C GLN A 25 2.76 -7.77 -24.06
N GLU A 26 3.37 -8.64 -24.88
CA GLU A 26 4.69 -9.21 -24.60
C GLU A 26 5.76 -8.10 -24.55
N PRO A 27 6.48 -7.96 -23.42
CA PRO A 27 7.48 -6.90 -23.29
C PRO A 27 8.70 -7.15 -24.19
N PRO A 28 9.41 -6.09 -24.61
CA PRO A 28 10.63 -6.23 -25.41
C PRO A 28 11.69 -7.10 -24.71
N PRO A 29 12.54 -7.83 -25.46
CA PRO A 29 13.64 -8.62 -24.91
C PRO A 29 14.52 -7.84 -23.91
N TRP A 30 15.15 -8.56 -22.98
CA TRP A 30 15.98 -7.99 -21.90
C TRP A 30 16.95 -6.90 -22.38
N ASP A 31 17.68 -7.16 -23.48
CA ASP A 31 18.70 -6.25 -24.02
C ASP A 31 18.13 -5.08 -24.87
N SER A 32 16.80 -4.95 -24.98
CA SER A 32 16.19 -3.81 -25.69
C SER A 32 16.40 -2.51 -24.92
N PRO A 33 16.74 -1.38 -25.57
CA PRO A 33 16.87 -0.10 -24.88
C PRO A 33 15.51 0.36 -24.35
N GLN A 34 15.53 1.11 -23.26
CA GLN A 34 14.34 1.78 -22.76
C GLN A 34 13.89 2.85 -23.78
N PRO A 35 12.61 2.90 -24.20
CA PRO A 35 12.11 3.95 -25.09
C PRO A 35 12.11 5.31 -24.37
N MET A 36 12.74 6.32 -24.98
CA MET A 36 12.75 7.70 -24.48
C MET A 36 11.73 8.57 -25.21
N PRO A 37 10.97 9.42 -24.49
CA PRO A 37 10.20 10.51 -25.07
C PRO A 37 11.09 11.49 -25.87
N LYS A 38 10.49 12.14 -26.87
CA LYS A 38 11.13 13.23 -27.64
C LYS A 38 11.48 14.40 -26.71
N GLY A 39 12.68 14.97 -26.86
CA GLY A 39 13.19 16.03 -25.96
C GLY A 39 14.00 15.51 -24.76
N CYS A 40 14.29 14.21 -24.71
CA CYS A 40 15.16 13.56 -23.73
C CYS A 40 16.36 12.87 -24.39
N GLU A 41 16.84 13.38 -25.52
CA GLU A 41 17.96 12.82 -26.28
C GLU A 41 19.26 12.85 -25.46
N GLY A 42 19.73 11.69 -25.00
CA GLY A 42 20.91 11.55 -24.14
C GLY A 42 20.59 11.14 -22.69
N ALA A 43 19.32 11.10 -22.31
CA ALA A 43 18.91 10.52 -21.05
C ALA A 43 19.20 9.00 -21.00
N THR A 44 19.71 8.55 -19.86
CA THR A 44 20.06 7.13 -19.60
C THR A 44 18.85 6.28 -19.22
N LYS A 45 17.82 6.90 -18.63
CA LYS A 45 16.58 6.27 -18.16
C LYS A 45 15.46 7.31 -18.03
N MET A 46 14.20 6.85 -17.93
CA MET A 46 13.06 7.71 -17.60
C MET A 46 12.64 7.58 -16.13
N LEU A 47 12.37 8.71 -15.48
CA LEU A 47 11.90 8.81 -14.11
C LEU A 47 10.54 9.52 -14.08
N GLN A 48 9.47 8.75 -13.82
CA GLN A 48 8.08 9.24 -13.88
C GLN A 48 7.34 9.23 -12.54
N ARG A 49 7.75 8.39 -11.57
CA ARG A 49 7.01 8.25 -10.31
C ARG A 49 7.38 9.40 -9.37
N THR A 50 6.39 10.17 -8.94
CA THR A 50 6.52 11.40 -8.13
C THR A 50 6.15 11.17 -6.66
N SER A 51 5.05 10.44 -6.47
CA SER A 51 4.39 10.14 -5.22
C SER A 51 4.53 8.65 -4.93
N LYS A 52 3.99 8.24 -3.79
CA LYS A 52 4.36 6.99 -3.13
C LYS A 52 3.10 6.29 -2.53
N VAL A 53 2.76 5.12 -3.10
CA VAL A 53 1.59 4.18 -3.03
C VAL A 53 0.27 4.78 -3.52
N ASP A 54 -0.34 4.11 -4.50
CA ASP A 54 -1.75 4.30 -4.88
C ASP A 54 -2.65 3.53 -3.89
N ASP A 55 -3.86 4.00 -3.58
CA ASP A 55 -4.74 3.31 -2.62
C ASP A 55 -5.27 1.96 -3.14
N GLU A 56 -5.19 1.74 -4.46
CA GLU A 56 -5.19 0.42 -5.10
C GLU A 56 -3.80 -0.22 -4.96
N VAL A 57 -3.70 -1.52 -4.63
CA VAL A 57 -2.40 -2.20 -4.37
C VAL A 57 -1.58 -2.39 -5.64
N ASP A 58 -1.05 -1.32 -6.22
CA ASP A 58 -0.25 -1.30 -7.44
C ASP A 58 0.94 -0.31 -7.34
N ALA A 59 1.86 -0.36 -8.30
CA ALA A 59 3.24 0.11 -8.12
C ALA A 59 3.59 1.44 -8.80
N VAL A 60 2.60 2.21 -9.27
CA VAL A 60 2.85 3.46 -9.99
C VAL A 60 3.33 4.55 -9.03
N LEU A 61 3.04 4.36 -7.75
CA LEU A 61 3.61 5.04 -6.61
C LEU A 61 4.00 3.97 -5.56
N GLN A 62 5.04 4.11 -4.70
CA GLN A 62 5.27 3.18 -3.54
C GLN A 62 5.85 3.76 -2.19
N ALA A 63 5.03 4.34 -1.28
CA ALA A 63 5.16 4.61 0.21
C ALA A 63 4.56 5.96 0.76
N LEU A 64 3.65 5.91 1.72
CA LEU A 64 2.24 6.21 1.50
C LEU A 64 1.75 7.63 1.78
N PRO A 65 0.51 7.95 1.32
CA PRO A 65 -0.31 8.90 2.04
C PRO A 65 -0.42 8.50 3.52
N ALA A 66 -0.23 9.45 4.42
CA ALA A 66 -0.50 9.29 5.84
C ALA A 66 -2.00 9.43 6.12
N ASP A 67 -2.71 10.27 5.34
CA ASP A 67 -4.17 10.46 5.41
C ASP A 67 -4.92 10.50 4.06
N GLY A 68 -4.22 10.50 2.92
CA GLY A 68 -4.85 10.64 1.60
C GLY A 68 -5.33 12.06 1.25
N THR A 69 -5.24 13.03 2.17
CA THR A 69 -5.67 14.42 1.96
C THR A 69 -4.65 15.26 1.19
N LEU A 70 -3.38 14.87 1.26
CA LEU A 70 -2.24 15.54 0.66
C LEU A 70 -1.47 14.59 -0.26
N PRO A 71 -0.70 15.11 -1.25
CA PRO A 71 0.10 14.26 -2.13
C PRO A 71 1.25 13.58 -1.37
N ALA A 72 1.47 12.28 -1.58
CA ALA A 72 2.58 11.52 -0.98
C ALA A 72 3.92 11.77 -1.72
N THR A 73 4.14 13.03 -2.07
CA THR A 73 5.34 13.55 -2.75
C THR A 73 6.38 14.00 -1.74
N LEU A 74 7.66 13.90 -2.12
CA LEU A 74 8.79 14.29 -1.28
C LEU A 74 9.64 15.36 -1.97
N LYS A 75 9.84 16.50 -1.29
CA LYS A 75 10.59 17.67 -1.76
C LYS A 75 11.68 18.06 -0.77
N ASP A 76 12.81 18.50 -1.30
CA ASP A 76 13.88 19.12 -0.52
C ASP A 76 13.54 20.56 -0.08
N GLN A 77 14.40 21.17 0.76
CA GLN A 77 14.22 22.57 1.20
C GLN A 77 14.34 23.60 0.06
N SER A 78 14.74 23.18 -1.15
CA SER A 78 14.71 24.00 -2.37
C SER A 78 13.44 23.78 -3.20
N GLY A 79 12.47 23.00 -2.70
CA GLY A 79 11.20 22.69 -3.36
C GLY A 79 11.30 21.66 -4.50
N ARG A 80 12.49 21.06 -4.71
CA ARG A 80 12.76 20.12 -5.81
C ARG A 80 12.20 18.75 -5.46
N LEU A 81 11.35 18.24 -6.35
CA LEU A 81 10.60 17.00 -6.16
C LEU A 81 11.46 15.78 -6.49
N LEU A 82 11.53 14.84 -5.56
CA LEU A 82 12.17 13.54 -5.77
C LEU A 82 11.39 12.71 -6.81
N ARG A 83 12.07 11.78 -7.47
CA ARG A 83 11.48 10.76 -8.36
C ARG A 83 11.89 9.37 -7.91
N TYR A 84 11.11 8.37 -8.31
CA TYR A 84 11.34 6.99 -7.93
C TYR A 84 11.30 6.03 -9.12
N GLU A 85 12.00 4.92 -8.99
CA GLU A 85 11.98 3.80 -9.93
C GLU A 85 11.99 2.45 -9.22
N ILE A 86 11.47 1.43 -9.89
CA ILE A 86 11.41 0.03 -9.48
C ILE A 86 12.03 -0.81 -10.60
N ARG A 87 13.19 -1.40 -10.32
CA ARG A 87 14.03 -2.11 -11.29
C ARG A 87 14.06 -3.60 -10.95
N LEU A 88 13.85 -4.44 -11.96
CA LEU A 88 13.85 -5.90 -11.86
C LEU A 88 15.05 -6.46 -12.64
N ASN A 89 15.86 -7.27 -11.97
CA ASN A 89 17.02 -7.87 -12.63
C ASN A 89 16.63 -9.01 -13.60
N ARG A 90 17.60 -9.46 -14.42
CA ARG A 90 17.36 -10.43 -15.49
C ARG A 90 16.66 -11.72 -15.04
N PRO A 91 17.06 -12.40 -13.93
CA PRO A 91 16.32 -13.55 -13.41
C PRO A 91 14.85 -13.27 -13.02
N LEU A 92 14.50 -12.07 -12.54
CA LEU A 92 13.09 -11.70 -12.34
C LEU A 92 12.37 -11.53 -13.69
N PHE A 93 12.96 -10.75 -14.59
CA PHE A 93 12.42 -10.49 -15.92
C PHE A 93 12.12 -11.81 -16.66
N GLU A 94 13.13 -12.67 -16.82
CA GLU A 94 13.00 -13.94 -17.55
C GLU A 94 11.98 -14.89 -16.91
N TYR A 95 11.80 -14.86 -15.58
CA TYR A 95 10.75 -15.64 -14.91
C TYR A 95 9.33 -15.11 -15.21
N ILE A 96 9.16 -13.78 -15.26
CA ILE A 96 7.88 -13.13 -15.57
C ILE A 96 7.52 -13.32 -17.05
N THR A 97 8.50 -13.20 -17.94
CA THR A 97 8.31 -13.23 -19.39
C THR A 97 8.44 -14.62 -20.02
N ASP A 98 8.73 -15.67 -19.24
CA ASP A 98 8.81 -17.05 -19.71
C ASP A 98 7.53 -17.40 -20.52
N PRO A 99 7.66 -17.89 -21.78
CA PRO A 99 6.51 -18.20 -22.62
C PRO A 99 5.51 -19.22 -22.04
N SER A 100 5.92 -20.01 -21.04
CA SER A 100 5.07 -20.95 -20.30
C SER A 100 4.33 -20.34 -19.10
N ARG A 101 4.68 -19.11 -18.67
CA ARG A 101 4.08 -18.42 -17.50
C ARG A 101 3.42 -17.10 -17.83
N LYS A 102 4.04 -16.27 -18.68
CA LYS A 102 3.55 -14.95 -19.13
C LYS A 102 2.90 -14.10 -18.02
N LEU A 103 3.57 -13.97 -16.87
CA LEU A 103 3.01 -13.31 -15.68
C LEU A 103 2.85 -11.77 -15.84
N TYR A 104 3.27 -11.22 -16.97
CA TYR A 104 3.01 -9.84 -17.38
C TYR A 104 1.58 -9.61 -17.90
N ASP A 105 0.92 -10.67 -18.37
CA ASP A 105 -0.50 -10.69 -18.77
C ASP A 105 -1.35 -10.98 -17.54
N GLY A 106 -2.29 -10.10 -17.21
CA GLY A 106 -3.07 -10.19 -15.99
C GLY A 106 -4.11 -11.31 -15.96
N GLU A 107 -4.63 -11.74 -17.12
CA GLU A 107 -5.55 -12.87 -17.23
C GLU A 107 -4.79 -14.19 -17.07
N ILE A 108 -3.61 -14.32 -17.70
CA ILE A 108 -2.77 -15.52 -17.54
C ILE A 108 -2.21 -15.60 -16.11
N GLN A 109 -1.79 -14.48 -15.52
CA GLN A 109 -1.32 -14.43 -14.14
C GLN A 109 -2.41 -14.79 -13.12
N ALA A 110 -3.69 -14.54 -13.44
CA ALA A 110 -4.82 -14.93 -12.60
C ALA A 110 -4.83 -16.43 -12.31
N GLU A 111 -4.50 -17.26 -13.30
CA GLU A 111 -4.50 -18.72 -13.19
C GLU A 111 -3.27 -19.28 -12.47
N ALA A 112 -2.25 -18.46 -12.19
CA ALA A 112 -1.01 -18.91 -11.58
C ALA A 112 -1.23 -19.57 -10.20
N GLU A 113 -0.84 -20.85 -10.07
CA GLU A 113 -0.99 -21.62 -8.83
C GLU A 113 0.07 -21.26 -7.77
N ARG A 114 1.26 -20.88 -8.25
CA ARG A 114 2.44 -20.59 -7.43
C ARG A 114 3.39 -19.70 -8.20
N ILE A 115 3.87 -18.66 -7.52
CA ILE A 115 4.96 -17.81 -7.98
C ILE A 115 6.15 -18.04 -7.04
N ASP A 116 7.34 -18.25 -7.61
CA ASP A 116 8.55 -18.60 -6.89
C ASP A 116 9.76 -18.20 -7.73
N TYR A 117 10.26 -16.99 -7.54
CA TYR A 117 11.35 -16.45 -8.35
C TYR A 117 12.65 -17.25 -8.16
N PRO A 118 13.53 -17.33 -9.17
CA PRO A 118 14.79 -18.05 -9.05
C PRO A 118 15.75 -17.43 -8.01
N VAL A 119 16.69 -18.24 -7.52
CA VAL A 119 17.82 -17.72 -6.74
C VAL A 119 18.63 -16.75 -7.60
N GLY A 120 19.03 -15.62 -7.02
CA GLY A 120 19.68 -14.52 -7.74
C GLY A 120 18.72 -13.44 -8.24
N SER A 121 17.40 -13.65 -8.16
CA SER A 121 16.41 -12.59 -8.39
C SER A 121 16.59 -11.41 -7.43
N GLN A 122 16.60 -10.20 -8.00
CA GLN A 122 16.79 -8.95 -7.27
C GLN A 122 15.82 -7.89 -7.76
N LEU A 123 15.14 -7.26 -6.80
CA LEU A 123 14.29 -6.09 -7.02
C LEU A 123 14.92 -4.90 -6.30
N LEU A 124 15.11 -3.81 -7.03
CA LEU A 124 15.63 -2.55 -6.50
C LEU A 124 14.56 -1.47 -6.58
N LYS A 125 14.45 -0.63 -5.55
CA LYS A 125 13.66 0.61 -5.58
C LYS A 125 14.59 1.77 -5.29
N ALA A 126 14.69 2.77 -6.15
CA ALA A 126 15.56 3.93 -5.92
C ALA A 126 14.75 5.23 -5.80
N ALA A 127 15.28 6.14 -4.99
CA ALA A 127 14.86 7.53 -4.85
C ALA A 127 15.95 8.41 -5.44
N TRP A 128 15.55 9.33 -6.30
CA TRP A 128 16.40 10.25 -7.03
C TRP A 128 15.95 11.67 -6.79
N ARG A 129 16.88 12.61 -6.64
CA ARG A 129 16.59 14.04 -6.50
C ARG A 129 17.27 14.83 -7.61
N PRO A 130 16.70 15.95 -8.09
CA PRO A 130 17.46 16.90 -8.87
C PRO A 130 18.67 17.42 -8.07
N VAL A 131 19.81 17.57 -8.73
CA VAL A 131 21.05 18.12 -8.12
C VAL A 131 21.63 19.24 -8.98
N GLY A 132 22.10 20.31 -8.34
CA GLY A 132 22.84 21.37 -9.02
C GLY A 132 24.33 21.02 -9.22
N PRO A 133 25.08 21.77 -10.04
CA PRO A 133 26.51 21.52 -10.26
C PRO A 133 27.39 21.55 -9.00
N GLN A 134 26.95 22.26 -7.94
CA GLN A 134 27.63 22.29 -6.64
C GLN A 134 27.32 21.08 -5.75
N GLU A 135 26.20 20.40 -6.00
CA GLU A 135 25.77 19.21 -5.25
C GLU A 135 26.23 17.92 -5.93
N ALA A 136 26.21 17.88 -7.27
CA ALA A 136 26.54 16.71 -8.07
C ALA A 136 27.82 15.94 -7.65
N PRO A 137 28.94 16.58 -7.24
CA PRO A 137 30.14 15.85 -6.77
C PRO A 137 29.91 14.96 -5.53
N PHE A 138 28.83 15.19 -4.77
CA PHE A 138 28.48 14.42 -3.57
C PHE A 138 27.50 13.28 -3.83
N PHE A 139 26.99 13.13 -5.06
CA PHE A 139 25.97 12.16 -5.43
C PHE A 139 26.44 11.21 -6.54
N HIS A 140 25.97 9.96 -6.52
CA HIS A 140 25.92 9.16 -7.74
C HIS A 140 24.89 9.79 -8.68
N THR A 141 25.33 10.43 -9.76
CA THR A 141 24.48 11.19 -10.69
C THR A 141 24.20 10.45 -11.98
N ILE A 142 22.99 10.63 -12.49
CA ILE A 142 22.56 10.21 -13.83
C ILE A 142 21.94 11.38 -14.59
N GLU A 143 22.01 11.33 -15.92
CA GLU A 143 21.14 12.12 -16.79
C GLU A 143 19.85 11.34 -17.03
N ALA A 144 18.72 11.86 -16.57
CA ALA A 144 17.43 11.18 -16.63
C ALA A 144 16.38 12.01 -17.39
N CYS A 145 15.48 11.31 -18.08
CA CYS A 145 14.26 11.90 -18.63
C CYS A 145 13.22 11.98 -17.50
N VAL A 146 13.14 13.13 -16.83
CA VAL A 146 12.12 13.37 -15.81
C VAL A 146 10.83 13.77 -16.51
N CYS A 147 9.78 12.98 -16.29
CA CYS A 147 8.46 13.27 -16.82
C CYS A 147 7.47 13.61 -15.71
N ASP A 148 6.60 14.56 -16.02
CA ASP A 148 5.49 15.02 -15.22
C ASP A 148 4.20 14.84 -16.02
N ASP A 149 3.23 14.14 -15.45
CA ASP A 149 1.93 13.96 -16.10
C ASP A 149 1.16 15.29 -16.09
N GLY A 150 0.52 15.61 -17.22
CA GLY A 150 -0.29 16.82 -17.33
C GLY A 150 -1.59 16.72 -16.53
N PRO A 151 -2.26 17.84 -16.22
CA PRO A 151 -3.66 17.82 -15.81
C PRO A 151 -4.51 17.00 -16.79
N LEU A 152 -5.60 16.38 -16.32
CA LEU A 152 -6.49 15.55 -17.15
C LEU A 152 -6.75 16.15 -18.55
N GLY A 153 -6.29 15.45 -19.59
CA GLY A 153 -6.40 15.87 -21.00
C GLY A 153 -5.23 16.70 -21.57
N GLN A 154 -4.20 17.04 -20.77
CA GLN A 154 -2.97 17.69 -21.23
C GLN A 154 -1.87 16.67 -21.53
N PRO A 155 -1.02 16.90 -22.55
CA PRO A 155 0.10 16.04 -22.83
C PRO A 155 1.14 16.09 -21.71
N ARG A 156 1.65 14.91 -21.36
CA ARG A 156 2.78 14.70 -20.44
C ARG A 156 3.99 15.53 -20.85
N SER A 157 4.58 16.24 -19.89
CA SER A 157 5.81 17.00 -20.10
C SER A 157 7.01 16.16 -19.70
N CYS A 158 8.05 16.12 -20.52
CA CYS A 158 9.30 15.42 -20.20
C CYS A 158 10.48 16.35 -20.49
N ARG A 159 11.51 16.28 -19.64
CA ARG A 159 12.76 17.02 -19.78
C ARG A 159 13.94 16.16 -19.35
N GLN A 160 15.13 16.44 -19.88
CA GLN A 160 16.36 15.93 -19.29
C GLN A 160 16.69 16.72 -18.01
N GLU A 161 17.12 16.02 -16.95
CA GLU A 161 17.52 16.60 -15.68
C GLU A 161 18.62 15.74 -15.03
N THR A 162 19.64 16.39 -14.45
CA THR A 162 20.70 15.71 -13.68
C THR A 162 20.16 15.30 -12.32
N MET A 163 20.11 13.99 -12.07
CA MET A 163 19.50 13.40 -10.88
C MET A 163 20.54 12.68 -10.03
N GLY A 164 20.65 13.03 -8.76
CA GLY A 164 21.48 12.35 -7.76
C GLY A 164 20.69 11.28 -7.00
N LEU A 165 21.30 10.12 -6.76
CA LEU A 165 20.71 9.05 -5.96
C LEU A 165 20.55 9.51 -4.50
N ALA A 166 19.33 9.60 -3.98
CA ALA A 166 19.03 9.99 -2.61
C ALA A 166 18.94 8.76 -1.68
N GLY A 167 18.53 7.60 -2.19
CA GLY A 167 18.54 6.33 -1.46
C GLY A 167 18.01 5.18 -2.30
N PHE A 168 18.19 3.95 -1.85
CA PHE A 168 17.61 2.77 -2.52
C PHE A 168 17.37 1.59 -1.57
N HIS A 169 16.38 0.77 -1.91
CA HIS A 169 16.14 -0.55 -1.34
C HIS A 169 16.65 -1.60 -2.32
N LEU A 170 17.27 -2.65 -1.81
CA LEU A 170 17.64 -3.83 -2.57
C LEU A 170 17.10 -5.09 -1.87
N ALA A 171 16.18 -5.78 -2.54
CA ALA A 171 15.69 -7.10 -2.13
C ALA A 171 16.41 -8.16 -2.97
N THR A 172 17.11 -9.10 -2.33
CA THR A 172 17.88 -10.16 -3.02
C THR A 172 17.45 -11.55 -2.56
N LYS A 173 17.01 -12.41 -3.48
CA LYS A 173 16.71 -13.82 -3.18
C LYS A 173 17.98 -14.67 -3.26
N THR A 174 18.30 -15.37 -2.17
CA THR A 174 19.45 -16.30 -2.12
C THR A 174 18.96 -17.72 -1.83
N ALA A 175 19.82 -18.71 -2.02
CA ALA A 175 19.51 -20.10 -1.67
C ALA A 175 19.26 -20.30 -0.16
N SER A 176 19.85 -19.47 0.70
CA SER A 176 19.67 -19.49 2.16
C SER A 176 18.56 -18.56 2.66
N ALA A 177 18.13 -17.58 1.87
CA ALA A 177 17.08 -16.62 2.18
C ALA A 177 16.01 -16.57 1.07
N PRO A 178 15.10 -17.55 1.02
CA PRO A 178 14.05 -17.61 0.01
C PRO A 178 12.96 -16.53 0.18
N GLN A 179 12.85 -15.91 1.36
CA GLN A 179 12.01 -14.72 1.61
C GLN A 179 12.70 -13.41 1.19
N PHE A 180 13.83 -13.49 0.49
CA PHE A 180 14.74 -12.39 0.16
C PHE A 180 15.42 -11.77 1.40
N ILE A 181 16.58 -11.16 1.18
CA ILE A 181 17.28 -10.26 2.12
C ILE A 181 17.01 -8.83 1.67
N TRP A 182 16.62 -7.95 2.59
CA TRP A 182 16.09 -6.61 2.28
C TRP A 182 16.96 -5.53 2.90
N SER A 183 17.87 -4.96 2.11
CA SER A 183 18.77 -3.91 2.58
C SER A 183 18.29 -2.53 2.12
N THR A 184 18.51 -1.50 2.94
CA THR A 184 18.18 -0.12 2.59
C THR A 184 19.35 0.84 2.86
N PHE A 185 19.61 1.70 1.87
CA PHE A 185 20.75 2.61 1.85
C PHE A 185 20.28 4.03 1.51
N GLU A 186 20.98 5.03 2.02
CA GLU A 186 20.64 6.43 1.77
C GLU A 186 21.88 7.33 1.70
N GLN A 187 21.73 8.49 1.07
CA GLN A 187 22.75 9.51 0.99
C GLN A 187 22.82 10.29 2.32
N VAL A 188 24.04 10.56 2.81
CA VAL A 188 24.28 11.05 4.18
C VAL A 188 23.74 12.45 4.47
N ASP A 189 23.61 13.30 3.45
CA ASP A 189 23.13 14.69 3.56
C ASP A 189 21.59 14.82 3.53
N ASN A 190 20.85 13.71 3.41
CA ASN A 190 19.39 13.71 3.28
C ASN A 190 18.69 14.48 4.42
N ILE A 191 19.20 14.45 5.65
CA ILE A 191 18.59 15.10 6.83
C ILE A 191 19.43 16.27 7.34
N VAL A 192 20.74 16.13 7.38
CA VAL A 192 21.66 17.19 7.81
C VAL A 192 22.72 17.33 6.75
N SER A 193 22.86 18.52 6.17
CA SER A 193 23.90 18.79 5.17
C SER A 193 25.28 18.75 5.84
N THR A 194 26.00 17.65 5.64
CA THR A 194 27.38 17.45 6.11
C THR A 194 28.37 18.09 5.14
N HIS A 195 28.05 18.09 3.84
CA HIS A 195 28.86 18.72 2.78
C HIS A 195 28.55 20.21 2.57
N GLY A 196 27.54 20.77 3.24
CA GLY A 196 27.19 22.20 3.26
C GLY A 196 26.57 22.77 1.98
N ALA A 197 26.94 22.26 0.80
CA ALA A 197 26.36 22.64 -0.49
C ALA A 197 25.03 21.93 -0.79
N VAL A 198 24.76 20.81 -0.11
CA VAL A 198 23.57 19.97 -0.35
C VAL A 198 22.36 20.53 0.37
N SER A 199 21.26 20.73 -0.36
CA SER A 199 19.97 21.11 0.24
C SER A 199 19.34 19.89 0.93
N PRO A 200 19.10 19.86 2.25
CA PRO A 200 18.55 18.68 2.93
C PRO A 200 17.03 18.53 2.71
N LEU A 201 16.45 17.45 3.23
CA LEU A 201 15.00 17.23 3.40
C LEU A 201 14.47 17.81 4.73
N ASN A 202 15.31 18.53 5.48
CA ASN A 202 14.98 19.11 6.79
C ASN A 202 15.59 20.50 6.94
N ASP A 203 14.76 21.51 7.18
CA ASP A 203 15.20 22.83 7.63
C ASP A 203 15.34 22.83 9.16
N PRO A 204 16.56 22.91 9.73
CA PRO A 204 16.76 23.00 11.18
C PRO A 204 16.25 24.32 11.78
N LEU A 205 15.91 25.32 10.96
CA LEU A 205 15.37 26.61 11.40
C LEU A 205 13.83 26.64 11.45
N CYS A 206 13.11 25.71 10.81
CA CYS A 206 11.65 25.69 10.95
C CYS A 206 11.24 25.11 12.32
N PRO A 207 10.46 25.84 13.15
CA PRO A 207 9.98 25.31 14.41
C PRO A 207 9.00 24.14 14.18
N ALA A 208 9.15 23.06 14.95
CA ALA A 208 8.32 21.85 14.82
C ALA A 208 6.80 22.09 14.99
N ALA A 209 6.39 23.19 15.62
CA ALA A 209 4.99 23.60 15.73
C ALA A 209 4.39 24.15 14.42
N TRP A 210 5.23 24.53 13.45
CA TRP A 210 4.84 25.12 12.15
C TRP A 210 5.22 24.23 10.98
N CYS A 211 6.31 23.47 11.08
CA CYS A 211 6.66 22.39 10.15
C CYS A 211 6.86 21.07 10.90
N PRO A 212 5.79 20.32 11.24
CA PRO A 212 5.92 18.99 11.85
C PRO A 212 6.67 18.03 10.89
N PRO A 213 7.73 17.34 11.35
CA PRO A 213 8.49 16.43 10.51
C PRO A 213 7.68 15.16 10.20
N ASN A 214 7.99 14.54 9.06
CA ASN A 214 7.42 13.28 8.60
C ASN A 214 5.91 13.32 8.32
N LEU A 215 5.34 14.52 8.11
CA LEU A 215 3.99 14.68 7.58
C LEU A 215 4.01 15.08 6.10
N GLN A 216 2.94 14.71 5.40
CA GLN A 216 2.69 15.18 4.05
C GLN A 216 2.42 16.69 4.05
N THR A 217 2.78 17.36 2.96
CA THR A 217 2.60 18.79 2.76
C THR A 217 1.82 19.09 1.47
N PRO A 218 1.21 20.29 1.34
CA PRO A 218 0.68 20.76 0.06
C PRO A 218 1.75 20.73 -1.03
N ALA A 219 1.36 20.49 -2.28
CA ALA A 219 2.29 20.35 -3.42
C ALA A 219 3.20 21.58 -3.65
N THR A 220 2.88 22.74 -3.07
CA THR A 220 3.67 23.98 -3.14
C THR A 220 4.73 24.11 -2.04
N MET A 221 4.73 23.26 -1.01
CA MET A 221 5.59 23.37 0.17
C MET A 221 6.65 22.27 0.22
N PRO A 222 7.92 22.58 0.57
CA PRO A 222 8.91 21.59 0.99
C PRO A 222 8.37 20.67 2.09
N ASN A 223 8.80 19.41 2.11
CA ASN A 223 8.55 18.53 3.24
C ASN A 223 9.55 18.83 4.37
N GLN A 224 9.23 18.39 5.59
CA GLN A 224 10.23 18.23 6.65
C GLN A 224 10.38 16.75 6.96
N VAL A 225 11.62 16.27 7.04
CA VAL A 225 11.91 14.85 7.30
C VAL A 225 12.86 14.72 8.48
N ARG A 226 12.53 13.87 9.43
CA ARG A 226 13.41 13.51 10.54
C ARG A 226 13.54 12.00 10.63
N ARG A 227 14.76 11.51 10.83
CA ARG A 227 14.99 10.10 11.16
C ARG A 227 14.33 9.73 12.49
N VAL A 228 13.35 8.82 12.42
CA VAL A 228 12.72 8.21 13.59
C VAL A 228 13.47 6.96 14.02
N ILE A 229 13.55 5.96 13.14
CA ILE A 229 14.30 4.72 13.38
C ILE A 229 15.78 5.03 13.21
N GLN A 230 16.53 4.95 14.31
CA GLN A 230 17.97 5.24 14.30
C GLN A 230 18.75 4.12 13.61
N ILE A 231 19.84 4.48 12.94
CA ILE A 231 20.79 3.50 12.41
C ILE A 231 21.46 2.81 13.61
N PRO A 232 21.46 1.47 13.70
CA PRO A 232 22.03 0.73 14.82
C PRO A 232 23.48 1.17 15.13
N SER A 233 23.75 1.39 16.42
CA SER A 233 25.08 1.66 16.99
C SER A 233 25.23 0.93 18.32
N VAL A 234 24.98 -0.37 18.29
CA VAL A 234 25.08 -1.27 19.43
C VAL A 234 25.80 -2.51 18.96
N GLU A 235 26.92 -2.83 19.61
CA GLU A 235 27.71 -4.01 19.32
C GLU A 235 26.89 -5.31 19.46
N PRO A 236 27.11 -6.33 18.61
CA PRO A 236 26.44 -7.60 18.72
C PRO A 236 26.72 -8.27 20.06
N VAL A 237 25.63 -8.61 20.76
CA VAL A 237 25.72 -9.47 21.94
C VAL A 237 25.97 -10.89 21.45
N CYS A 238 27.24 -11.32 21.39
CA CYS A 238 27.64 -12.63 20.87
C CYS A 238 26.97 -13.83 21.56
N SER A 239 26.44 -13.66 22.78
CA SER A 239 25.66 -14.67 23.51
C SER A 239 24.15 -14.70 23.15
N LYS A 240 23.70 -13.81 22.26
CA LYS A 240 22.34 -13.70 21.72
C LYS A 240 22.36 -13.48 20.19
N PRO A 241 23.01 -14.37 19.40
CA PRO A 241 23.14 -14.19 17.96
C PRO A 241 21.78 -14.07 17.23
N GLU A 242 20.71 -14.59 17.82
CA GLU A 242 19.34 -14.53 17.32
C GLU A 242 18.64 -13.17 17.52
N ALA A 243 19.29 -12.21 18.19
CA ALA A 243 18.82 -10.84 18.38
C ALA A 243 19.15 -9.92 17.19
N ALA A 244 20.12 -10.29 16.33
CA ALA A 244 20.47 -9.58 15.10
C ALA A 244 20.71 -8.06 15.29
N VAL A 245 21.47 -7.73 16.33
CA VAL A 245 21.90 -6.36 16.61
C VAL A 245 23.34 -6.24 16.11
N ASP A 246 23.54 -5.47 15.05
CA ASP A 246 24.87 -5.18 14.50
C ASP A 246 25.18 -3.68 14.69
N ASP A 247 26.46 -3.32 14.89
CA ASP A 247 26.86 -1.90 14.86
C ASP A 247 27.01 -1.42 13.40
N VAL A 248 25.87 -1.09 12.81
CA VAL A 248 25.79 -0.58 11.43
C VAL A 248 26.54 0.74 11.28
N ARG A 249 26.66 1.57 12.32
CA ARG A 249 27.41 2.84 12.26
C ARG A 249 28.92 2.64 12.22
N VAL A 250 29.47 1.68 12.96
CA VAL A 250 30.88 1.28 12.84
C VAL A 250 31.14 0.69 11.45
N LEU A 251 30.29 -0.24 10.99
CA LEU A 251 30.39 -0.81 9.65
C LEU A 251 30.37 0.26 8.54
N ASN A 252 29.47 1.25 8.64
CA ASN A 252 29.44 2.37 7.70
C ASN A 252 30.74 3.16 7.75
N SER A 253 31.24 3.53 8.93
CA SER A 253 32.51 4.27 9.06
C SER A 253 33.69 3.57 8.38
N ASP A 254 33.82 2.25 8.54
CA ASP A 254 34.91 1.47 7.94
C ASP A 254 34.78 1.37 6.41
N VAL A 255 33.55 1.18 5.92
CA VAL A 255 33.25 1.10 4.48
C VAL A 255 33.38 2.46 3.79
N GLU A 256 32.88 3.53 4.41
CA GLU A 256 32.98 4.91 3.93
C GLU A 256 34.44 5.38 3.85
N GLY A 257 35.26 5.03 4.85
CA GLY A 257 36.71 5.28 4.84
C GLY A 257 37.40 4.56 3.67
N THR A 258 37.13 3.28 3.49
CA THR A 258 37.67 2.49 2.37
C THR A 258 37.23 3.04 1.00
N LEU A 259 35.97 3.48 0.88
CA LEU A 259 35.45 4.10 -0.34
C LEU A 259 36.04 5.50 -0.58
N ALA A 260 36.40 6.23 0.48
CA ALA A 260 37.10 7.51 0.40
C ALA A 260 38.52 7.35 -0.15
N ASP A 261 39.28 6.37 0.33
CA ASP A 261 40.64 6.05 -0.18
C ASP A 261 40.61 5.66 -1.67
N LEU A 262 39.51 5.06 -2.14
CA LEU A 262 39.28 4.73 -3.54
C LEU A 262 38.74 5.90 -4.38
N GLY A 263 38.50 7.07 -3.79
CA GLY A 263 37.89 8.23 -4.47
C GLY A 263 36.45 7.99 -4.94
N SER A 264 35.74 7.02 -4.33
CA SER A 264 34.40 6.63 -4.74
C SER A 264 33.33 7.55 -4.17
N VAL A 265 32.38 8.01 -5.00
CA VAL A 265 31.22 8.79 -4.54
C VAL A 265 30.31 8.00 -3.60
N PHE A 266 30.39 6.66 -3.60
CA PHE A 266 29.64 5.80 -2.69
C PHE A 266 30.05 5.96 -1.22
N ARG A 267 31.17 6.65 -0.91
CA ARG A 267 31.51 7.09 0.45
C ARG A 267 30.48 8.03 1.09
N ASN A 268 29.60 8.63 0.28
CA ASN A 268 28.55 9.55 0.76
C ASN A 268 27.21 8.82 0.99
N TYR A 269 27.24 7.48 1.09
CA TYR A 269 26.08 6.62 1.21
C TYR A 269 26.27 5.60 2.33
N GLN A 270 25.26 5.49 3.19
CA GLN A 270 25.29 4.66 4.39
C GLN A 270 24.23 3.55 4.32
N LEU A 271 24.55 2.38 4.89
CA LEU A 271 23.55 1.34 5.19
C LEU A 271 22.68 1.85 6.35
N VAL A 272 21.36 1.86 6.15
CA VAL A 272 20.40 2.16 7.23
C VAL A 272 20.14 0.89 8.06
N GLY A 273 20.07 -0.25 7.38
CA GLY A 273 19.90 -1.57 7.99
C GLY A 273 19.51 -2.62 6.95
N THR A 274 19.53 -3.87 7.37
CA THR A 274 19.09 -5.03 6.57
C THR A 274 18.06 -5.82 7.35
N GLN A 275 17.00 -6.26 6.66
CA GLN A 275 15.92 -7.06 7.21
C GLN A 275 15.90 -8.46 6.58
N TRP A 276 15.74 -9.50 7.40
CA TRP A 276 15.64 -10.89 6.95
C TRP A 276 14.63 -11.69 7.75
N ALA A 277 14.22 -12.83 7.19
CA ALA A 277 13.31 -13.76 7.84
C ALA A 277 14.04 -14.62 8.88
N LYS A 278 13.49 -14.70 10.09
CA LYS A 278 13.69 -15.82 11.02
C LYS A 278 12.53 -16.80 10.82
N PRO A 279 12.75 -17.98 10.19
CA PRO A 279 11.71 -18.98 9.98
C PRO A 279 11.15 -19.45 11.32
N GLN A 280 9.82 -19.52 11.46
CA GLN A 280 9.20 -19.94 12.72
C GLN A 280 9.39 -21.43 13.01
N HIS A 281 9.36 -22.29 11.99
CA HIS A 281 9.52 -23.75 12.11
C HIS A 281 10.38 -24.30 10.96
N ARG A 282 11.17 -25.36 11.22
CA ARG A 282 11.49 -26.33 10.16
C ARG A 282 10.19 -27.07 9.83
N PRO A 283 9.81 -27.25 8.55
CA PRO A 283 8.62 -28.02 8.21
C PRO A 283 8.84 -29.49 8.58
N THR A 284 8.33 -29.90 9.73
CA THR A 284 8.09 -31.32 10.03
C THR A 284 6.94 -31.82 9.15
N PRO A 285 7.08 -32.94 8.42
CA PRO A 285 5.99 -33.52 7.64
C PRO A 285 4.87 -34.00 8.57
N SER A 286 3.90 -33.13 8.83
CA SER A 286 2.67 -33.48 9.54
C SER A 286 1.80 -34.34 8.63
N MET A 287 1.91 -35.66 8.74
CA MET A 287 0.92 -36.59 8.18
C MET A 287 -0.38 -36.53 9.01
N GLY A 288 -1.13 -35.43 8.84
CA GLY A 288 -2.50 -35.32 9.30
C GLY A 288 -3.46 -36.08 8.36
N PRO A 289 -4.67 -36.44 8.82
CA PRO A 289 -5.66 -37.12 7.98
C PRO A 289 -6.01 -36.30 6.74
N GLN A 290 -6.18 -36.96 5.60
CA GLN A 290 -6.55 -36.32 4.33
C GLN A 290 -7.96 -35.72 4.41
N THR A 291 -8.06 -34.42 4.69
CA THR A 291 -9.24 -33.62 4.38
C THR A 291 -9.29 -33.34 2.88
N SER A 292 -10.49 -33.31 2.29
CA SER A 292 -10.73 -33.08 0.86
C SER A 292 -10.55 -31.61 0.42
N HIS A 293 -9.60 -30.91 1.02
CA HIS A 293 -9.14 -29.58 0.62
C HIS A 293 -7.65 -29.68 0.32
N PRO A 294 -7.16 -29.10 -0.80
CA PRO A 294 -5.74 -29.11 -1.09
C PRO A 294 -4.99 -28.49 0.10
N PRO A 295 -3.85 -29.07 0.52
CA PRO A 295 -3.12 -28.56 1.67
C PRO A 295 -2.75 -27.10 1.38
N VAL A 296 -3.20 -26.20 2.25
CA VAL A 296 -2.74 -24.80 2.25
C VAL A 296 -1.21 -24.87 2.37
N VAL A 297 -0.51 -24.52 1.30
CA VAL A 297 0.95 -24.58 1.25
C VAL A 297 1.47 -23.71 2.38
N ALA A 298 2.03 -24.36 3.41
CA ALA A 298 2.40 -23.70 4.65
C ALA A 298 3.21 -22.45 4.35
N ALA A 299 2.70 -21.31 4.81
CA ALA A 299 2.90 -20.05 4.11
C ALA A 299 4.38 -19.64 4.07
N ARG A 300 4.91 -19.39 2.87
CA ARG A 300 6.19 -18.70 2.68
C ARG A 300 6.23 -17.31 3.31
N THR A 301 5.05 -16.78 3.64
CA THR A 301 4.79 -15.50 4.27
C THR A 301 4.54 -15.59 5.79
N ASP A 302 4.70 -16.77 6.42
CA ASP A 302 4.73 -16.93 7.89
C ASP A 302 6.19 -17.05 8.39
N PHE A 303 6.76 -15.89 8.70
CA PHE A 303 8.11 -15.72 9.22
C PHE A 303 8.14 -14.44 10.07
N TYR A 304 9.10 -14.35 11.00
CA TYR A 304 9.36 -13.10 11.70
C TYR A 304 10.40 -12.28 10.95
N ALA A 305 10.11 -11.02 10.67
CA ALA A 305 11.08 -10.07 10.11
C ALA A 305 11.99 -9.54 11.22
N ILE A 306 13.31 -9.55 10.98
CA ILE A 306 14.32 -9.06 11.92
C ILE A 306 15.25 -8.07 11.19
N PRO A 307 15.44 -6.82 11.70
CA PRO A 307 14.65 -6.20 12.77
C PRO A 307 13.19 -6.06 12.34
N THR A 308 12.23 -6.02 13.28
CA THR A 308 10.79 -5.99 12.92
C THR A 308 10.40 -4.70 12.19
N LEU A 309 10.99 -3.56 12.59
CA LEU A 309 10.81 -2.27 11.94
C LEU A 309 12.10 -1.84 11.25
N LEU A 310 11.98 -1.25 10.06
CA LEU A 310 13.08 -0.69 9.28
C LEU A 310 12.54 0.42 8.36
N ALA A 311 13.18 1.59 8.37
CA ALA A 311 12.72 2.75 7.62
C ALA A 311 13.88 3.64 7.14
N ASN A 312 13.85 4.00 5.86
CA ASN A 312 14.74 4.95 5.21
C ASN A 312 14.02 6.29 4.99
N THR A 313 14.72 7.40 5.19
CA THR A 313 14.09 8.73 5.24
C THR A 313 13.54 9.21 3.90
N THR A 314 14.04 8.67 2.79
CA THR A 314 13.54 8.92 1.42
C THR A 314 12.48 7.91 0.96
N MET A 315 12.32 6.81 1.70
CA MET A 315 11.54 5.66 1.26
C MET A 315 10.27 5.51 2.07
N GLU A 316 10.35 5.57 3.39
CA GLU A 316 9.26 5.38 4.36
C GLU A 316 8.88 6.68 5.07
N THR A 317 9.16 7.84 4.46
CA THR A 317 9.16 9.18 5.07
C THR A 317 8.00 9.41 6.04
N PHE A 318 6.77 9.13 5.61
CA PHE A 318 5.51 9.39 6.33
C PHE A 318 5.01 8.20 7.19
N SER A 319 5.74 7.08 7.24
CA SER A 319 5.34 5.85 7.94
C SER A 319 6.47 5.16 8.72
N GLN A 320 7.58 5.87 8.97
CA GLN A 320 8.80 5.33 9.60
C GLN A 320 8.54 4.53 10.89
N GLU A 321 7.69 5.03 11.80
CA GLU A 321 7.34 4.38 13.07
C GLU A 321 6.69 2.99 12.93
N THR A 322 6.20 2.68 11.74
CA THR A 322 5.35 1.52 11.46
C THR A 322 5.87 0.63 10.34
N SER A 323 6.98 1.01 9.70
CA SER A 323 7.42 0.36 8.47
C SER A 323 8.17 -0.94 8.69
N SER A 324 7.85 -1.93 7.86
CA SER A 324 8.53 -3.21 7.77
C SER A 324 8.53 -3.65 6.31
N CYS A 325 9.70 -3.66 5.64
CA CYS A 325 9.82 -4.00 4.22
C CYS A 325 9.22 -5.38 3.93
N MET A 326 9.73 -6.40 4.63
CA MET A 326 9.26 -7.78 4.55
C MET A 326 7.82 -7.93 5.06
N GLY A 327 7.43 -7.18 6.08
CA GLY A 327 6.10 -7.25 6.67
C GLY A 327 5.00 -6.82 5.70
N CYS A 328 5.20 -5.69 5.01
CA CYS A 328 4.35 -5.20 3.94
C CYS A 328 4.42 -6.14 2.72
N HIS A 329 5.62 -6.44 2.21
CA HIS A 329 5.80 -7.27 1.03
C HIS A 329 5.33 -8.73 1.20
N ALA A 330 5.20 -9.25 2.43
CA ALA A 330 4.59 -10.56 2.70
C ALA A 330 3.11 -10.65 2.31
N MET A 331 2.44 -9.52 2.08
CA MET A 331 1.04 -9.46 1.63
C MET A 331 0.91 -9.37 0.11
N ALA A 332 2.03 -9.28 -0.63
CA ALA A 332 2.03 -9.26 -2.08
C ALA A 332 1.49 -10.59 -2.66
N ARG A 333 0.54 -10.46 -3.60
CA ARG A 333 -0.24 -11.54 -4.20
C ARG A 333 -0.29 -11.41 -5.72
N SER A 334 -0.71 -12.46 -6.41
CA SER A 334 -1.15 -12.37 -7.80
C SER A 334 -2.55 -11.76 -7.93
N LEU A 335 -2.90 -11.46 -9.19
CA LEU A 335 -4.24 -11.05 -9.61
C LEU A 335 -5.32 -12.15 -9.53
N ASN A 336 -5.00 -13.37 -9.07
CA ASN A 336 -6.00 -14.43 -8.89
C ASN A 336 -7.16 -13.94 -8.00
N PRO A 337 -8.42 -13.93 -8.49
CA PRO A 337 -9.55 -13.36 -7.75
C PRO A 337 -10.17 -14.33 -6.73
N HIS A 338 -9.88 -15.63 -6.83
CA HIS A 338 -10.55 -16.69 -6.07
C HIS A 338 -9.72 -17.25 -4.90
N ARG A 339 -8.39 -17.09 -4.92
CA ARG A 339 -7.47 -17.53 -3.88
C ARG A 339 -6.31 -16.56 -3.70
N PHE A 340 -5.81 -16.44 -2.48
CA PHE A 340 -4.52 -15.80 -2.22
C PHE A 340 -3.39 -16.69 -2.76
N VAL A 341 -2.72 -16.24 -3.80
CA VAL A 341 -1.44 -16.80 -4.27
C VAL A 341 -0.40 -15.72 -4.05
N SER A 342 0.63 -15.99 -3.24
CA SER A 342 1.70 -15.01 -3.00
C SER A 342 2.47 -14.75 -4.28
N SER A 343 2.78 -13.48 -4.57
CA SER A 343 3.64 -13.04 -5.68
C SER A 343 5.14 -13.10 -5.33
N ASP A 344 5.52 -13.98 -4.40
CA ASP A 344 6.89 -14.16 -3.91
C ASP A 344 7.55 -12.83 -3.55
N PHE A 345 6.83 -12.05 -2.73
CA PHE A 345 7.18 -10.72 -2.23
C PHE A 345 7.24 -9.58 -3.26
N SER A 346 6.87 -9.77 -4.53
CA SER A 346 6.83 -8.65 -5.49
C SER A 346 5.43 -8.08 -5.68
N PHE A 347 5.23 -6.80 -5.34
CA PHE A 347 4.03 -6.04 -5.74
C PHE A 347 4.00 -5.70 -7.23
N THR A 348 5.09 -5.88 -7.98
CA THR A 348 5.14 -5.47 -9.40
C THR A 348 4.18 -6.26 -10.27
N LEU A 349 3.86 -7.51 -9.91
CA LEU A 349 2.92 -8.34 -10.66
C LEU A 349 1.51 -7.73 -10.72
N ASN A 350 1.13 -6.84 -9.80
CA ASN A 350 -0.19 -6.20 -9.86
C ASN A 350 -0.34 -5.21 -11.03
N ASN A 351 0.77 -4.73 -11.61
CA ASN A 351 0.77 -3.85 -12.80
C ASN A 351 0.36 -4.62 -14.07
N ALA A 352 0.19 -5.94 -14.00
CA ALA A 352 -0.21 -6.75 -15.15
C ALA A 352 -1.64 -6.38 -15.60
N HIS A 353 -1.79 -6.21 -16.90
CA HIS A 353 -3.06 -5.92 -17.57
C HIS A 353 -3.32 -6.99 -18.67
N PRO A 354 -4.54 -7.10 -19.20
CA PRO A 354 -5.78 -6.59 -18.59
C PRO A 354 -6.02 -7.28 -17.24
N ARG A 355 -6.78 -6.63 -16.34
CA ARG A 355 -7.11 -7.24 -15.04
C ARG A 355 -8.22 -8.29 -15.23
N PRO A 356 -8.12 -9.47 -14.59
CA PRO A 356 -9.03 -10.58 -14.83
C PRO A 356 -10.43 -10.35 -14.26
N ARG A 357 -11.44 -11.03 -14.82
CA ARG A 357 -12.80 -11.03 -14.23
C ARG A 357 -12.75 -11.48 -12.79
N GLY A 358 -13.41 -10.75 -11.90
CA GLY A 358 -13.30 -11.01 -10.46
C GLY A 358 -12.28 -10.13 -9.72
N ALA A 359 -11.34 -9.46 -10.40
CA ALA A 359 -10.35 -8.60 -9.75
C ALA A 359 -10.93 -7.26 -9.27
N LEU A 360 -10.30 -6.72 -8.21
CA LEU A 360 -10.40 -5.31 -7.83
C LEU A 360 -9.76 -4.45 -8.93
N CYS A 361 -10.55 -3.50 -9.45
CA CYS A 361 -10.16 -2.54 -10.48
C CYS A 361 -10.92 -1.23 -10.24
N ASP A 362 -10.23 -0.10 -10.30
CA ASP A 362 -10.84 1.24 -10.42
C ASP A 362 -10.82 1.75 -11.87
N ASP A 363 -11.62 2.77 -12.17
CA ASP A 363 -12.01 3.16 -13.53
C ASP A 363 -10.92 3.94 -14.31
N VAL A 364 -10.12 3.22 -15.09
CA VAL A 364 -9.53 3.76 -16.33
C VAL A 364 -10.11 2.98 -17.51
N GLU A 365 -10.76 3.69 -18.45
CA GLU A 365 -11.63 3.11 -19.47
C GLU A 365 -10.94 2.09 -20.42
N ALA A 366 -11.14 0.79 -20.19
CA ALA A 366 -11.12 -0.25 -21.23
C ALA A 366 -11.58 -1.65 -20.77
N SER A 367 -11.38 -2.04 -19.50
CA SER A 367 -11.62 -3.43 -19.07
C SER A 367 -13.10 -3.74 -18.81
N VAL A 368 -13.75 -4.45 -19.74
CA VAL A 368 -15.15 -4.94 -19.64
C VAL A 368 -15.25 -6.17 -18.71
N SER A 369 -14.69 -6.05 -17.50
CA SER A 369 -14.25 -7.17 -16.68
C SER A 369 -14.11 -6.77 -15.20
N CYS A 370 -15.24 -6.43 -14.54
CA CYS A 370 -15.24 -6.05 -13.12
C CYS A 370 -15.28 -7.29 -12.19
N SER A 371 -15.17 -7.06 -10.88
CA SER A 371 -15.39 -8.14 -9.92
C SER A 371 -16.86 -8.50 -9.71
N ASP A 372 -17.23 -9.74 -10.01
CA ASP A 372 -18.54 -10.31 -9.65
C ASP A 372 -18.81 -10.34 -8.12
N THR A 373 -17.80 -10.04 -7.28
CA THR A 373 -17.91 -9.99 -5.82
C THR A 373 -18.03 -8.56 -5.26
N ILE A 374 -17.89 -7.52 -6.09
CA ILE A 374 -17.87 -6.12 -5.65
C ILE A 374 -18.76 -5.26 -6.55
N LEU A 375 -19.85 -4.74 -6.00
CA LEU A 375 -20.77 -3.87 -6.73
C LEU A 375 -20.15 -2.48 -6.95
N PRO A 376 -20.12 -1.93 -8.17
CA PRO A 376 -19.56 -0.61 -8.42
C PRO A 376 -20.35 0.49 -7.66
N PRO A 377 -19.71 1.60 -7.26
CA PRO A 377 -20.38 2.71 -6.57
C PRO A 377 -21.41 3.43 -7.46
N PRO A 378 -22.33 4.24 -6.89
CA PRO A 378 -23.36 4.93 -7.66
C PRO A 378 -22.79 5.98 -8.62
N LYS A 379 -22.73 5.67 -9.92
CA LYS A 379 -22.27 6.60 -10.97
C LYS A 379 -23.40 7.38 -11.66
N ARG A 380 -24.50 6.70 -12.03
CA ARG A 380 -25.66 7.28 -12.71
C ARG A 380 -26.93 6.45 -12.48
N PRO A 381 -28.12 7.05 -12.49
CA PRO A 381 -29.37 6.30 -12.40
C PRO A 381 -29.67 5.52 -13.69
N ARG A 382 -30.11 4.26 -13.54
CA ARG A 382 -30.42 3.28 -14.59
C ARG A 382 -31.91 3.15 -14.88
N ASN A 383 -32.77 3.45 -13.91
CA ASN A 383 -34.23 3.31 -14.01
C ASN A 383 -34.97 4.47 -13.34
N ASP A 384 -36.30 4.53 -13.47
CA ASP A 384 -37.13 5.62 -12.93
C ASP A 384 -37.17 5.69 -11.40
N TRP A 385 -37.00 4.56 -10.71
CA TRP A 385 -36.91 4.57 -9.25
C TRP A 385 -35.57 5.18 -8.82
N GLU A 386 -34.46 4.79 -9.43
CA GLU A 386 -33.15 5.41 -9.19
C GLU A 386 -33.16 6.91 -9.54
N ARG A 387 -33.76 7.31 -10.68
CA ARG A 387 -33.88 8.73 -11.06
C ARG A 387 -34.59 9.57 -10.00
N ARG A 388 -35.70 9.06 -9.43
CA ARG A 388 -36.46 9.76 -8.38
C ARG A 388 -35.77 9.78 -7.02
N ASN A 389 -34.92 8.79 -6.73
CA ASN A 389 -34.25 8.64 -5.45
C ASN A 389 -32.75 9.00 -5.48
N TRP A 390 -32.23 9.55 -6.59
CA TRP A 390 -30.78 9.67 -6.81
C TRP A 390 -30.07 10.46 -5.71
N GLY A 391 -30.66 11.54 -5.20
CA GLY A 391 -30.12 12.31 -4.07
C GLY A 391 -30.02 11.50 -2.78
N GLU A 392 -30.98 10.63 -2.49
CA GLU A 392 -30.96 9.72 -1.33
C GLU A 392 -29.94 8.58 -1.51
N ILE A 393 -29.80 8.06 -2.73
CA ILE A 393 -28.81 7.02 -3.07
C ILE A 393 -27.40 7.56 -2.85
N LEU A 394 -27.11 8.77 -3.36
CA LEU A 394 -25.84 9.44 -3.14
C LEU A 394 -25.62 9.79 -1.66
N ALA A 395 -26.62 10.34 -0.97
CA ALA A 395 -26.52 10.65 0.46
C ALA A 395 -26.27 9.40 1.31
N GLY A 396 -26.95 8.29 1.00
CA GLY A 396 -26.78 7.01 1.70
C GLY A 396 -25.42 6.38 1.45
N PHE A 397 -24.91 6.46 0.22
CA PHE A 397 -23.52 6.08 -0.09
C PHE A 397 -22.53 6.92 0.73
N ARG A 398 -22.69 8.25 0.74
CA ARG A 398 -21.83 9.13 1.54
C ARG A 398 -21.91 8.86 3.04
N TYR A 399 -23.10 8.61 3.60
CA TYR A 399 -23.21 8.16 5.00
C TYR A 399 -22.58 6.78 5.26
N ALA A 400 -22.43 5.94 4.24
CA ALA A 400 -21.70 4.67 4.34
C ALA A 400 -20.18 4.86 4.31
N THR A 401 -19.69 5.79 3.47
CA THR A 401 -18.26 6.00 3.20
C THR A 401 -17.59 7.08 4.03
N GLU A 402 -18.34 8.07 4.51
CA GLU A 402 -17.88 9.28 5.22
C GLU A 402 -18.66 9.45 6.55
N THR A 403 -18.98 8.34 7.24
CA THR A 403 -19.91 8.37 8.40
C THR A 403 -19.40 9.23 9.56
N TYR A 404 -18.10 9.14 9.87
CA TYR A 404 -17.42 9.90 10.92
C TYR A 404 -17.59 11.41 10.72
N GLU A 405 -17.28 11.88 9.52
CA GLU A 405 -17.23 13.29 9.14
C GLU A 405 -18.63 13.90 8.98
N LEU A 406 -19.61 13.13 8.50
CA LEU A 406 -20.92 13.66 8.11
C LEU A 406 -22.02 13.55 9.17
N VAL A 407 -21.94 12.58 10.08
CA VAL A 407 -23.05 12.29 11.01
C VAL A 407 -22.93 13.05 12.35
N GLY A 408 -21.70 13.30 12.81
CA GLY A 408 -21.41 14.10 13.99
C GLY A 408 -21.47 13.36 15.35
N GLU A 409 -20.73 13.93 16.32
CA GLU A 409 -20.37 13.33 17.62
C GLU A 409 -21.51 12.79 18.49
N ARG A 410 -22.75 13.27 18.25
CA ARG A 410 -23.93 12.82 19.00
C ARG A 410 -24.27 11.35 18.70
N TYR A 411 -24.07 10.91 17.47
CA TYR A 411 -24.48 9.58 17.00
C TYR A 411 -23.29 8.70 16.61
N VAL A 412 -22.12 9.30 16.34
CA VAL A 412 -20.86 8.62 16.00
C VAL A 412 -19.76 9.19 16.88
N ARG A 413 -19.17 8.39 17.78
CA ARG A 413 -18.02 8.80 18.61
C ARG A 413 -16.72 8.12 18.23
N SER A 414 -16.80 6.96 17.59
CA SER A 414 -15.63 6.33 16.96
C SER A 414 -15.26 7.09 15.70
N LYS A 415 -13.98 7.12 15.35
CA LYS A 415 -13.47 7.62 14.06
C LYS A 415 -13.56 6.53 12.99
N LEU A 416 -14.75 5.95 12.83
CA LEU A 416 -15.02 4.87 11.89
C LEU A 416 -16.09 5.30 10.89
N HIS A 417 -16.12 4.63 9.76
CA HIS A 417 -17.28 4.65 8.88
C HIS A 417 -17.99 3.30 8.91
N CYS A 418 -19.22 3.25 8.40
CA CYS A 418 -19.86 1.97 8.08
C CYS A 418 -18.95 1.12 7.16
N GLN A 419 -18.26 1.75 6.19
CA GLN A 419 -17.34 1.06 5.29
C GLN A 419 -16.06 0.50 5.94
N SER A 420 -15.72 0.91 7.17
CA SER A 420 -14.57 0.34 7.91
C SER A 420 -14.77 -1.16 8.21
N CYS A 421 -16.02 -1.63 8.25
CA CYS A 421 -16.37 -3.04 8.42
C CYS A 421 -17.18 -3.61 7.24
N HIS A 422 -17.84 -2.73 6.47
CA HIS A 422 -18.64 -3.07 5.28
C HIS A 422 -17.96 -2.53 4.02
N LEU A 423 -16.90 -3.18 3.55
CA LEU A 423 -16.02 -2.66 2.50
C LEU A 423 -16.78 -2.24 1.22
N ASN A 424 -16.23 -1.24 0.52
CA ASN A 424 -16.85 -0.63 -0.68
C ASN A 424 -18.29 -0.16 -0.41
N GLY A 425 -18.47 0.64 0.66
CA GLY A 425 -19.79 1.15 1.06
C GLY A 425 -20.83 0.07 1.38
N GLY A 426 -20.45 -1.16 1.67
CA GLY A 426 -21.37 -2.29 1.83
C GLY A 426 -21.75 -2.99 0.52
N GLY A 427 -20.97 -2.77 -0.56
CA GLY A 427 -21.08 -3.46 -1.85
C GLY A 427 -20.14 -4.66 -2.04
N ASN A 428 -19.24 -4.96 -1.08
CA ASN A 428 -18.31 -6.09 -1.15
C ASN A 428 -18.88 -7.36 -0.49
N ARG A 429 -19.06 -8.41 -1.29
CA ARG A 429 -19.60 -9.74 -0.94
C ARG A 429 -18.98 -10.37 0.30
N ASP A 430 -17.66 -10.26 0.44
CA ASP A 430 -16.89 -10.94 1.49
C ASP A 430 -16.68 -10.06 2.74
N ALA A 431 -17.26 -8.85 2.74
CA ALA A 431 -17.23 -7.91 3.84
C ALA A 431 -18.64 -7.55 4.35
N ALA A 432 -19.50 -8.55 4.54
CA ALA A 432 -20.86 -8.39 5.07
C ALA A 432 -21.68 -7.30 4.34
N TRP A 433 -21.74 -7.36 3.01
CA TRP A 433 -22.52 -6.44 2.17
C TRP A 433 -24.00 -6.31 2.58
N TRP A 434 -24.65 -5.27 2.08
CA TRP A 434 -26.03 -4.94 2.45
C TRP A 434 -27.10 -5.40 1.44
N VAL A 435 -26.68 -6.13 0.40
CA VAL A 435 -27.59 -6.74 -0.58
C VAL A 435 -28.66 -7.56 0.14
N ASP A 436 -29.93 -7.37 -0.24
CA ASP A 436 -31.10 -8.01 0.34
C ASP A 436 -31.41 -7.74 1.82
N MET A 437 -30.61 -6.95 2.55
CA MET A 437 -30.83 -6.76 4.00
C MET A 437 -32.21 -6.19 4.34
N TRP A 438 -32.77 -5.33 3.49
CA TRP A 438 -34.14 -4.83 3.68
C TRP A 438 -35.22 -5.91 3.57
N LYS A 439 -35.01 -6.96 2.76
CA LYS A 439 -35.88 -8.14 2.68
C LYS A 439 -35.68 -9.05 3.89
N VAL A 440 -34.43 -9.29 4.29
CA VAL A 440 -34.06 -10.13 5.45
C VAL A 440 -34.72 -9.63 6.73
N TYR A 441 -34.70 -8.31 6.95
CA TYR A 441 -35.33 -7.65 8.11
C TYR A 441 -36.78 -7.21 7.84
N GLN A 442 -37.42 -7.65 6.75
CA GLN A 442 -38.84 -7.39 6.46
C GLN A 442 -39.22 -5.91 6.63
N TYR A 443 -38.53 -5.01 5.92
CA TYR A 443 -38.78 -3.57 5.94
C TYR A 443 -39.48 -3.11 4.65
N PRO A 444 -40.61 -2.37 4.70
CA PRO A 444 -41.08 -1.56 5.83
C PRO A 444 -42.12 -2.23 6.76
N GLU A 445 -42.39 -3.52 6.61
CA GLU A 445 -43.39 -4.24 7.41
C GLU A 445 -43.02 -4.30 8.90
N THR A 446 -41.74 -4.22 9.23
CA THR A 446 -41.19 -4.19 10.60
C THR A 446 -40.08 -3.14 10.74
N THR A 447 -39.78 -2.74 11.98
CA THR A 447 -38.68 -1.82 12.32
C THR A 447 -37.30 -2.49 12.31
N GLN A 448 -37.20 -3.81 12.12
CA GLN A 448 -35.97 -4.56 12.42
C GLN A 448 -34.72 -4.07 11.65
N LEU A 449 -34.88 -3.54 10.43
CA LEU A 449 -33.75 -2.93 9.70
C LEU A 449 -33.28 -1.64 10.36
N GLN A 450 -34.21 -0.79 10.80
CA GLN A 450 -33.92 0.46 11.50
C GLN A 450 -33.30 0.17 12.87
N ASP A 451 -33.83 -0.83 13.60
CA ASP A 451 -33.25 -1.33 14.85
C ASP A 451 -31.82 -1.87 14.64
N ARG A 452 -31.58 -2.61 13.55
CA ARG A 452 -30.25 -3.14 13.21
C ARG A 452 -29.24 -2.04 12.90
N ILE A 453 -29.65 -1.00 12.16
CA ILE A 453 -28.83 0.17 11.83
C ILE A 453 -28.54 1.00 13.08
N ASN A 454 -29.56 1.27 13.91
CA ASN A 454 -29.40 1.95 15.20
C ASN A 454 -28.44 1.16 16.12
N GLY A 455 -28.55 -0.16 16.17
CA GLY A 455 -27.61 -1.03 16.89
C GLY A 455 -26.16 -0.94 16.38
N CYS A 456 -25.93 -0.68 15.09
CA CYS A 456 -24.60 -0.35 14.58
C CYS A 456 -24.11 1.02 15.08
N PHE A 457 -24.97 2.05 15.10
CA PHE A 457 -24.60 3.36 15.67
C PHE A 457 -24.24 3.28 17.16
N GLU A 458 -24.99 2.51 17.94
CA GLU A 458 -24.76 2.34 19.38
C GLU A 458 -23.53 1.51 19.72
N ARG A 459 -23.11 0.59 18.83
CA ARG A 459 -22.06 -0.40 19.11
C ARG A 459 -20.80 -0.13 18.27
N SER A 460 -20.91 -0.29 16.96
CA SER A 460 -19.80 -0.11 16.01
C SER A 460 -19.36 1.36 15.92
N MET A 461 -20.31 2.30 15.92
CA MET A 461 -19.99 3.74 15.87
C MET A 461 -19.77 4.38 17.25
N ASN A 462 -19.82 3.57 18.31
CA ASN A 462 -19.67 3.96 19.73
C ASN A 462 -20.57 5.14 20.18
N GLY A 463 -21.71 5.35 19.53
CA GLY A 463 -22.54 6.54 19.67
C GLY A 463 -23.97 6.23 20.14
N ARG A 464 -24.96 6.63 19.35
CA ARG A 464 -26.39 6.58 19.72
C ARG A 464 -27.25 6.35 18.49
N ALA A 465 -28.40 5.70 18.67
CA ALA A 465 -29.45 5.61 17.65
C ALA A 465 -29.78 6.98 17.02
N VAL A 466 -29.94 7.01 15.70
CA VAL A 466 -30.20 8.23 14.92
C VAL A 466 -31.68 8.62 14.85
N CYS A 467 -32.56 7.78 15.42
CA CYS A 467 -34.01 7.94 15.48
C CYS A 467 -34.65 6.91 16.45
N SER A 468 -35.93 7.06 16.77
CA SER A 468 -36.68 6.08 17.57
C SER A 468 -37.48 5.12 16.69
N THR A 469 -37.53 3.84 17.09
CA THR A 469 -38.39 2.80 16.48
C THR A 469 -39.58 2.42 17.37
N LYS A 470 -39.68 2.99 18.58
CA LYS A 470 -40.66 2.61 19.61
C LYS A 470 -42.12 2.72 19.17
N ASP A 471 -42.41 3.72 18.34
CA ASP A 471 -43.76 4.05 17.86
C ASP A 471 -43.96 3.62 16.39
N GLY A 472 -43.16 2.64 15.93
CA GLY A 472 -43.13 2.15 14.55
C GLY A 472 -42.10 2.87 13.67
N PRO A 473 -42.06 2.56 12.35
CA PRO A 473 -40.98 2.99 11.47
C PRO A 473 -41.00 4.49 11.10
N ALA A 474 -42.14 5.17 11.30
CA ALA A 474 -42.41 6.51 10.77
C ALA A 474 -41.61 7.65 11.44
N ASP A 475 -41.09 7.46 12.66
CA ASP A 475 -40.16 8.45 13.25
C ASP A 475 -38.78 8.36 12.57
N CYS A 476 -38.26 7.14 12.43
CA CYS A 476 -37.02 6.86 11.72
C CYS A 476 -37.04 7.27 10.23
N GLU A 477 -38.19 7.30 9.57
CA GLU A 477 -38.33 7.81 8.20
C GLU A 477 -38.10 9.34 8.08
N LYS A 478 -38.26 10.10 9.17
CA LYS A 478 -37.95 11.54 9.21
C LYS A 478 -36.45 11.80 9.36
N SER A 479 -35.68 10.83 9.85
CA SER A 479 -34.23 10.95 9.97
C SER A 479 -33.58 10.83 8.59
N PRO A 480 -32.91 11.88 8.06
CA PRO A 480 -32.32 11.82 6.73
C PRO A 480 -31.23 10.75 6.64
N ILE A 481 -30.45 10.55 7.71
CA ILE A 481 -29.41 9.51 7.79
C ILE A 481 -30.03 8.11 7.60
N MET A 482 -31.05 7.78 8.40
CA MET A 482 -31.70 6.47 8.34
C MET A 482 -32.41 6.25 6.99
N ARG A 483 -33.15 7.26 6.50
CA ARG A 483 -33.87 7.18 5.22
C ARG A 483 -32.91 6.98 4.05
N SER A 484 -31.84 7.77 3.95
CA SER A 484 -30.86 7.66 2.86
C SER A 484 -30.09 6.35 2.92
N LEU A 485 -29.67 5.88 4.11
CA LEU A 485 -29.03 4.56 4.26
C LEU A 485 -29.96 3.42 3.78
N ILE A 486 -31.24 3.42 4.16
CA ILE A 486 -32.20 2.40 3.73
C ILE A 486 -32.46 2.45 2.22
N VAL A 487 -32.56 3.65 1.63
CA VAL A 487 -32.71 3.81 0.17
C VAL A 487 -31.46 3.30 -0.55
N TYR A 488 -30.27 3.57 -0.04
CA TYR A 488 -29.02 3.06 -0.60
C TYR A 488 -28.87 1.53 -0.45
N ILE A 489 -29.31 0.93 0.66
CA ILE A 489 -29.39 -0.54 0.84
C ILE A 489 -30.35 -1.17 -0.19
N LYS A 490 -31.48 -0.53 -0.49
CA LYS A 490 -32.39 -0.94 -1.57
C LYS A 490 -31.73 -0.81 -2.95
N TRP A 491 -30.98 0.26 -3.19
CA TRP A 491 -30.21 0.46 -4.42
C TRP A 491 -29.10 -0.59 -4.61
N LEU A 492 -28.34 -0.95 -3.58
CA LEU A 492 -27.35 -2.05 -3.65
C LEU A 492 -28.01 -3.37 -4.05
N THR A 493 -29.24 -3.61 -3.60
CA THR A 493 -30.02 -4.78 -3.98
C THR A 493 -30.42 -4.74 -5.47
N ASP A 494 -30.93 -3.61 -5.97
CA ASP A 494 -31.26 -3.42 -7.40
C ASP A 494 -30.00 -3.54 -8.28
N SER A 495 -28.88 -2.97 -7.82
CA SER A 495 -27.56 -3.06 -8.45
C SER A 495 -27.09 -4.51 -8.57
N TYR A 496 -27.21 -5.31 -7.50
CA TYR A 496 -26.87 -6.72 -7.53
C TYR A 496 -27.68 -7.49 -8.59
N TYR A 497 -29.01 -7.34 -8.60
CA TYR A 497 -29.85 -8.06 -9.56
C TYR A 497 -29.75 -7.53 -10.99
N HIS A 498 -29.24 -6.32 -11.21
CA HIS A 498 -28.87 -5.85 -12.54
C HIS A 498 -27.69 -6.66 -13.12
N TYR A 499 -26.66 -6.94 -12.32
CA TYR A 499 -25.49 -7.72 -12.74
C TYR A 499 -25.71 -9.24 -12.63
N VAL A 500 -26.51 -9.70 -11.65
CA VAL A 500 -26.75 -11.12 -11.34
C VAL A 500 -28.25 -11.40 -11.18
N PRO A 501 -29.06 -11.42 -12.28
CA PRO A 501 -30.53 -11.43 -12.20
C PRO A 501 -31.18 -12.60 -11.45
N ASN A 502 -30.49 -13.74 -11.34
CA ASN A 502 -30.96 -14.94 -10.61
C ASN A 502 -30.04 -15.30 -9.43
N GLY A 503 -29.26 -14.33 -8.94
CA GLY A 503 -28.28 -14.53 -7.88
C GLY A 503 -28.90 -14.79 -6.50
N THR A 504 -28.22 -15.60 -5.69
CA THR A 504 -28.52 -15.76 -4.26
C THR A 504 -27.40 -15.09 -3.45
N PRO A 505 -27.64 -13.93 -2.81
CA PRO A 505 -26.63 -13.24 -2.02
C PRO A 505 -26.17 -14.07 -0.82
N VAL A 506 -24.86 -14.26 -0.67
CA VAL A 506 -24.24 -14.72 0.59
C VAL A 506 -24.38 -13.64 1.66
N ARG A 507 -24.07 -13.94 2.93
CA ARG A 507 -24.31 -13.02 4.07
C ARG A 507 -23.18 -13.09 5.09
N GLY A 508 -22.92 -11.96 5.75
CA GLY A 508 -21.90 -11.84 6.78
C GLY A 508 -20.48 -11.89 6.23
N TYR A 509 -19.52 -12.23 7.09
CA TYR A 509 -18.14 -12.50 6.70
C TYR A 509 -17.96 -13.98 6.32
N PRO A 510 -17.02 -14.31 5.41
CA PRO A 510 -16.60 -15.68 5.19
C PRO A 510 -16.16 -16.36 6.50
N PRO A 511 -16.44 -17.67 6.70
CA PRO A 511 -16.00 -18.37 7.90
C PRO A 511 -14.47 -18.37 8.04
N ALA A 512 -13.98 -17.89 9.17
CA ALA A 512 -12.56 -17.99 9.55
C ALA A 512 -12.30 -19.28 10.35
N LEU A 513 -11.07 -19.79 10.28
CA LEU A 513 -10.59 -20.82 11.19
C LEU A 513 -10.50 -20.24 12.62
N VAL A 514 -11.45 -20.60 13.46
CA VAL A 514 -11.38 -20.29 14.91
C VAL A 514 -10.37 -21.24 15.54
N ALA A 515 -9.25 -20.68 16.00
CA ALA A 515 -8.22 -21.37 16.76
C ALA A 515 -7.94 -20.58 18.04
N ASP A 516 -7.42 -21.26 19.07
CA ASP A 516 -6.97 -20.59 20.30
C ASP A 516 -5.86 -19.59 19.97
N GLY A 517 -6.15 -18.30 20.17
CA GLY A 517 -5.26 -17.21 19.78
C GLY A 517 -4.07 -17.06 20.73
N ASP A 518 -2.85 -17.26 20.22
CA ASP A 518 -1.62 -16.82 20.89
C ASP A 518 -1.48 -15.29 20.76
N ALA A 519 -1.71 -14.57 21.86
CA ALA A 519 -1.64 -13.11 21.91
C ALA A 519 -0.21 -12.56 21.68
N GLU A 520 0.83 -13.30 22.06
CA GLU A 520 2.23 -12.87 21.88
C GLU A 520 2.67 -13.01 20.41
N ARG A 521 2.27 -14.10 19.76
CA ARG A 521 2.35 -14.26 18.29
C ARG A 521 1.47 -13.22 17.58
N GLY A 522 0.26 -12.97 18.09
CA GLY A 522 -0.66 -11.96 17.58
C GLY A 522 -0.06 -10.55 17.57
N GLN A 523 0.57 -10.12 18.67
CA GLN A 523 1.26 -8.83 18.76
C GLN A 523 2.38 -8.70 17.73
N ARG A 524 3.19 -9.75 17.52
CA ARG A 524 4.24 -9.77 16.48
C ARG A 524 3.67 -9.69 15.07
N VAL A 525 2.61 -10.46 14.78
CA VAL A 525 1.91 -10.42 13.49
C VAL A 525 1.32 -9.03 13.24
N PHE A 526 0.70 -8.41 14.25
CA PHE A 526 0.16 -7.06 14.16
C PHE A 526 1.26 -6.04 13.84
N ALA A 527 2.37 -6.03 14.59
CA ALA A 527 3.49 -5.11 14.36
C ALA A 527 4.09 -5.25 12.95
N GLN A 528 4.16 -6.47 12.41
CA GLN A 528 4.75 -6.74 11.11
C GLN A 528 3.78 -6.50 9.93
N LYS A 529 2.48 -6.82 10.07
CA LYS A 529 1.53 -6.89 8.93
C LYS A 529 0.38 -5.88 8.98
N CYS A 530 0.09 -5.29 10.14
CA CYS A 530 -1.12 -4.49 10.37
C CYS A 530 -0.81 -3.06 10.84
N ALA A 531 0.19 -2.89 11.71
CA ALA A 531 0.60 -1.61 12.28
C ALA A 531 1.00 -0.57 11.23
N PHE A 532 1.46 -1.01 10.06
CA PHE A 532 1.70 -0.14 8.90
C PHE A 532 0.47 0.70 8.52
N CYS A 533 -0.70 0.07 8.45
CA CYS A 533 -1.96 0.72 8.16
C CYS A 533 -2.60 1.32 9.42
N HIS A 534 -2.63 0.57 10.53
CA HIS A 534 -3.43 0.89 11.72
C HIS A 534 -2.66 1.57 12.86
N ASN A 535 -1.39 1.95 12.62
CA ASN A 535 -0.39 2.40 13.59
C ASN A 535 -0.05 1.37 14.70
N VAL A 536 1.07 1.58 15.40
CA VAL A 536 1.64 0.61 16.35
C VAL A 536 0.77 0.32 17.59
N GLN A 537 -0.16 1.22 17.94
CA GLN A 537 -1.14 1.03 19.02
C GLN A 537 -2.55 0.82 18.46
N GLY A 538 -2.70 0.39 17.20
CA GLY A 538 -4.00 0.13 16.57
C GLY A 538 -4.92 1.35 16.50
N GLN A 539 -4.39 2.55 16.71
CA GLN A 539 -5.16 3.79 16.86
C GLN A 539 -5.62 4.40 15.53
N GLY A 540 -5.42 3.74 14.40
CA GLY A 540 -5.80 4.24 13.07
C GLY A 540 -4.95 5.42 12.60
N ARG A 541 -5.30 5.98 11.44
CA ARG A 541 -4.64 7.13 10.80
C ARG A 541 -5.67 8.21 10.50
N TYR A 542 -5.45 9.39 11.09
CA TYR A 542 -6.40 10.51 11.17
C TYR A 542 -5.71 11.90 11.10
N GLN A 543 -4.75 12.09 10.19
CA GLN A 543 -4.08 13.39 10.10
C GLN A 543 -5.10 14.47 9.65
N ASN A 544 -5.00 15.65 10.27
CA ASN A 544 -5.98 16.74 10.17
C ASN A 544 -7.44 16.34 10.47
N ASP A 545 -7.63 15.27 11.24
CA ASP A 545 -8.93 14.68 11.58
C ASP A 545 -9.72 14.07 10.40
N SER A 546 -9.04 13.79 9.27
CA SER A 546 -9.61 13.07 8.13
C SER A 546 -9.34 11.57 8.25
N TYR A 547 -10.36 10.72 8.08
CA TYR A 547 -10.15 9.26 8.10
C TYR A 547 -9.26 8.79 6.94
N PHE A 548 -8.35 7.86 7.24
CA PHE A 548 -7.62 7.10 6.23
C PHE A 548 -7.55 5.60 6.48
N ARG A 549 -7.26 5.20 7.73
CA ARG A 549 -7.28 3.78 8.15
C ARG A 549 -7.88 3.69 9.57
N PRO A 550 -8.78 2.72 9.82
CA PRO A 550 -9.59 2.71 11.03
C PRO A 550 -8.77 2.33 12.28
N ALA A 551 -9.14 2.90 13.43
CA ALA A 551 -8.74 2.41 14.74
C ALA A 551 -9.35 1.02 14.98
N LEU A 552 -8.52 0.06 15.39
CA LEU A 552 -8.92 -1.31 15.71
C LEU A 552 -9.28 -1.50 17.19
N TRP A 553 -8.81 -0.60 18.05
CA TRP A 553 -9.18 -0.51 19.46
C TRP A 553 -8.91 0.91 19.99
N GLY A 554 -9.19 1.15 21.27
CA GLY A 554 -9.05 2.47 21.90
C GLY A 554 -10.30 3.35 21.77
N PRO A 555 -10.24 4.63 22.18
CA PRO A 555 -11.42 5.50 22.27
C PRO A 555 -12.06 5.79 20.91
N ASP A 556 -11.24 5.83 19.85
CA ASP A 556 -11.65 6.13 18.48
C ASP A 556 -12.22 4.92 17.72
N SER A 557 -12.32 3.74 18.35
CA SER A 557 -12.80 2.51 17.71
C SER A 557 -14.22 2.12 18.17
N PHE A 558 -14.70 0.96 17.72
CA PHE A 558 -15.96 0.36 18.15
C PHE A 558 -15.90 -0.01 19.65
N ASN A 559 -17.07 -0.07 20.31
CA ASN A 559 -17.13 -0.49 21.71
C ASN A 559 -17.24 -2.02 21.87
N ALA A 560 -17.01 -2.49 23.10
CA ALA A 560 -17.00 -3.91 23.46
C ALA A 560 -18.35 -4.65 23.23
N CYS A 561 -19.43 -3.94 22.89
CA CYS A 561 -20.71 -4.54 22.53
C CYS A 561 -20.89 -4.74 21.02
N ALA A 562 -19.92 -4.34 20.19
CA ALA A 562 -19.90 -4.60 18.76
C ALA A 562 -19.44 -6.03 18.46
N GLY A 563 -20.02 -6.66 17.43
CA GLY A 563 -19.66 -8.03 17.02
C GLY A 563 -18.27 -8.19 16.38
N MET A 564 -17.48 -7.11 16.30
CA MET A 564 -16.07 -7.14 15.92
C MET A 564 -15.14 -7.24 17.16
N ALA A 565 -15.70 -7.06 18.36
CA ALA A 565 -14.98 -7.15 19.64
C ALA A 565 -15.08 -8.55 20.30
N SER A 566 -15.79 -9.49 19.67
CA SER A 566 -16.27 -10.76 20.24
C SER A 566 -15.71 -11.99 19.55
#